data_AF-A0A2K4ZG51-F1
#
_entry.id   AF-A0A2K4ZG51-F1
#
_cell.length_a   1.000
_cell.length_b   1.000
_cell.length_c   1.000
_cell.angle_alpha   90.00
_cell.angle_beta   90.00
_cell.angle_gamma   90.00
#
_symmetry.space_group_name_H-M   'P 1'
#
loop_
_entity.id
_entity.type
_entity.pdbx_description
1 polymer ?
#
loop_
_entity_poly.entity_id
_entity_poly.type
_entity_poly.pdbx_seq_one_letter_code
_entity_poly.pdbx_strand_id
1 'polypeptide(L)'
;MKKGAWAALLIMALSLAALPPAWKKVSSGSEEIVITQEVLSGDPSAAGGITLETATHWDGHLLWETAYTIGSGEQAKSDFTFSSEEVRWNRLERKNAYVYSTAGYGSAATYSGTAVNPEDFPFPEITQAAADRTKPGETHTETVRTGDYVDLYPLDFGIDGSSVEYGGDYNENVRYLTELFHIPTGEDYMEITTEKNGEGTLIAVSSQMVSDEEASRFAIAGASAFGEAGFYYAYECENSVDGRAADRGQNSGIFYQPFGQEDGWLSVDVTEMRKVCGIPERTIPEAMLLDGENGRLYLEVRGEEAYRLCIYRLDGDIPVLTQDIPIRRNDILTEGAAAGEKIMWNENIEDYSARPVLRQIQKEGDNLLITWSDNGFAFVVREGQEEGRYNLWCNGTFPDYLEQDRKVVGEKPFPGENGCVFDGERLVLAAFEDWMSVNALVAVYREEGEIYCGLYRHSGTADEDESDLYLYENRILPQGQANWRYFWDGLTGELYREGSDTPVRPLKIS
;
A
#
# COMPACT_ATOMS: atom_id res chain seq x y z
N MET A 1 -41.83 -1.99 -50.49
CA MET A 1 -40.44 -2.38 -50.15
C MET A 1 -39.37 -1.42 -50.70
N LYS A 2 -39.43 -0.92 -51.95
CA LYS A 2 -38.38 -0.02 -52.50
C LYS A 2 -38.24 1.36 -51.82
N LYS A 3 -39.34 1.98 -51.35
CA LYS A 3 -39.29 3.32 -50.71
C LYS A 3 -38.62 3.32 -49.33
N GLY A 4 -38.76 2.23 -48.57
CA GLY A 4 -38.10 2.08 -47.26
C GLY A 4 -36.59 1.88 -47.39
N ALA A 5 -36.13 1.19 -48.43
CA ALA A 5 -34.71 1.01 -48.70
C ALA A 5 -34.00 2.34 -49.03
N TRP A 6 -34.65 3.21 -49.82
CA TRP A 6 -34.11 4.54 -50.10
C TRP A 6 -34.07 5.43 -48.86
N ALA A 7 -35.09 5.38 -48.00
CA ALA A 7 -35.09 6.12 -46.74
C ALA A 7 -33.98 5.64 -45.80
N ALA A 8 -33.77 4.31 -45.68
CA ALA A 8 -32.70 3.73 -44.87
C ALA A 8 -31.31 4.11 -45.40
N LEU A 9 -31.09 4.07 -46.72
CA LEU A 9 -29.85 4.53 -47.35
C LEU A 9 -29.60 6.02 -47.11
N LEU A 10 -30.65 6.84 -47.14
CA LEU A 10 -30.53 8.28 -46.91
C LEU A 10 -30.17 8.59 -45.46
N ILE A 11 -30.79 7.89 -44.49
CA ILE A 11 -30.46 8.01 -43.06
C ILE A 11 -29.02 7.56 -42.82
N MET A 12 -28.61 6.42 -43.39
CA MET A 12 -27.24 5.91 -43.24
C MET A 12 -26.21 6.85 -43.86
N ALA A 13 -26.51 7.43 -45.03
CA ALA A 13 -25.66 8.44 -45.67
C ALA A 13 -25.59 9.73 -44.85
N LEU A 14 -26.69 10.16 -44.22
CA LEU A 14 -26.72 11.31 -43.31
C LEU A 14 -25.92 11.04 -42.03
N SER A 15 -26.04 9.85 -41.44
CA SER A 15 -25.22 9.44 -40.29
C SER A 15 -23.74 9.41 -40.65
N LEU A 16 -23.37 8.80 -41.78
CA LEU A 16 -21.98 8.78 -42.27
C LEU A 16 -21.45 10.18 -42.61
N ALA A 17 -22.28 11.07 -43.16
CA ALA A 17 -21.90 12.45 -43.45
C ALA A 17 -21.78 13.34 -42.20
N ALA A 18 -22.45 12.98 -41.10
CA ALA A 18 -22.35 13.66 -39.81
C ALA A 18 -21.10 13.25 -39.00
N LEU A 19 -20.49 12.10 -39.30
CA LEU A 19 -19.29 11.62 -38.59
C LEU A 19 -18.07 12.54 -38.78
N PRO A 20 -17.69 13.01 -39.98
CA PRO A 20 -16.53 13.90 -40.13
C PRO A 20 -16.64 15.24 -39.37
N PRO A 21 -17.75 15.99 -39.39
CA PRO A 21 -17.87 17.21 -38.59
C PRO A 21 -17.97 16.94 -37.08
N ALA A 22 -18.59 15.83 -36.65
CA ALA A 22 -18.58 15.42 -35.26
C ALA A 22 -17.17 15.07 -34.79
N TRP A 23 -16.44 14.28 -35.57
CA TRP A 23 -15.04 13.93 -35.32
C TRP A 23 -14.15 15.18 -35.28
N LYS A 24 -14.30 16.10 -36.24
CA LYS A 24 -13.55 17.36 -36.25
C LYS A 24 -13.84 18.24 -35.04
N LYS A 25 -15.08 18.24 -34.53
CA LYS A 25 -15.48 19.02 -33.35
C LYS A 25 -14.97 18.40 -32.05
N VAL A 26 -14.95 17.07 -31.97
CA VAL A 26 -14.36 16.34 -30.84
C VAL A 26 -12.83 16.49 -30.87
N SER A 27 -12.23 16.33 -32.05
CA SER A 27 -10.78 16.50 -32.22
C SER A 27 -10.32 17.94 -32.06
N SER A 28 -11.14 18.96 -32.33
CA SER A 28 -10.70 20.34 -32.04
C SER A 28 -10.54 20.61 -30.54
N GLY A 29 -11.23 19.85 -29.68
CA GLY A 29 -11.00 19.91 -28.23
C GLY A 29 -9.60 19.43 -27.83
N SER A 30 -8.92 18.65 -28.68
CA SER A 30 -7.54 18.22 -28.42
C SER A 30 -6.51 19.33 -28.46
N GLU A 31 -6.81 20.37 -29.22
CA GLU A 31 -5.93 21.52 -29.42
C GLU A 31 -6.22 22.64 -28.39
N GLU A 32 -7.19 22.45 -27.49
CA GLU A 32 -7.65 23.46 -26.52
C GLU A 32 -7.25 23.14 -25.06
N ILE A 33 -6.51 22.05 -24.82
CA ILE A 33 -5.91 21.80 -23.51
C ILE A 33 -4.80 22.82 -23.26
N VAL A 34 -5.01 23.68 -22.26
CA VAL A 34 -4.06 24.68 -21.80
C VAL A 34 -3.57 24.27 -20.43
N ILE A 35 -2.26 24.17 -20.29
CA ILE A 35 -1.61 24.04 -18.98
C ILE A 35 -1.09 25.42 -18.59
N THR A 36 -1.59 25.95 -17.48
CA THR A 36 -1.13 27.22 -16.92
C THR A 36 -0.25 26.96 -15.69
N GLN A 37 0.88 27.66 -15.63
CA GLN A 37 1.82 27.54 -14.53
C GLN A 37 1.54 28.61 -13.47
N GLU A 38 1.41 28.16 -12.23
CA GLU A 38 1.37 28.97 -11.02
C GLU A 38 2.65 28.69 -10.20
N VAL A 39 3.43 29.74 -9.93
CA VAL A 39 4.68 29.62 -9.18
C VAL A 39 4.38 29.76 -7.70
N LEU A 40 4.62 28.70 -6.93
CA LEU A 40 4.38 28.67 -5.50
C LEU A 40 5.63 29.12 -4.73
N SER A 41 6.81 28.65 -5.15
CA SER A 41 8.10 29.00 -4.56
C SER A 41 9.24 28.92 -5.59
N GLY A 42 10.34 29.65 -5.34
CA GLY A 42 11.59 29.49 -6.07
C GLY A 42 11.62 30.03 -7.51
N ASP A 43 12.59 29.56 -8.31
CA ASP A 43 12.80 29.98 -9.70
C ASP A 43 12.27 28.92 -10.69
N PRO A 44 11.27 29.25 -11.53
CA PRO A 44 10.76 28.38 -12.60
C PRO A 44 11.82 27.77 -13.52
N SER A 45 12.95 28.45 -13.71
CA SER A 45 14.04 27.93 -14.54
C SER A 45 14.60 26.60 -14.02
N ALA A 46 14.46 26.33 -12.71
CA ALA A 46 14.90 25.09 -12.08
C ALA A 46 14.15 23.84 -12.58
N ALA A 47 12.89 23.98 -13.02
CA ALA A 47 12.10 22.91 -13.63
C ALA A 47 12.21 22.88 -15.17
N GLY A 48 13.01 23.78 -15.76
CA GLY A 48 13.16 23.88 -17.20
C GLY A 48 13.63 22.57 -17.84
N GLY A 49 12.96 22.21 -18.94
CA GLY A 49 13.26 21.01 -19.72
C GLY A 49 12.54 19.74 -19.28
N ILE A 50 11.89 19.75 -18.10
CA ILE A 50 11.09 18.62 -17.64
C ILE A 50 9.80 18.54 -18.46
N THR A 51 9.50 17.35 -18.96
CA THR A 51 8.22 17.08 -19.65
C THR A 51 7.27 16.38 -18.71
N LEU A 52 6.16 17.05 -18.41
CA LEU A 52 5.03 16.53 -17.66
C LEU A 52 4.11 15.76 -18.63
N GLU A 53 3.87 14.49 -18.35
CA GLU A 53 2.98 13.62 -19.10
C GLU A 53 1.82 13.18 -18.19
N THR A 54 0.59 13.50 -18.58
CA THR A 54 -0.63 13.13 -17.84
C THR A 54 -1.52 12.26 -18.73
N ALA A 55 -1.83 11.05 -18.26
CA ALA A 55 -2.79 10.15 -18.89
C ALA A 55 -4.12 10.24 -18.16
N THR A 56 -5.16 10.64 -18.88
CA THR A 56 -6.43 11.07 -18.30
C THR A 56 -7.62 10.60 -19.14
N HIS A 57 -8.83 10.58 -18.59
CA HIS A 57 -10.03 10.09 -19.26
C HIS A 57 -11.33 10.81 -18.87
N TRP A 58 -12.33 10.65 -19.73
CA TRP A 58 -13.74 10.97 -19.47
C TRP A 58 -14.53 9.66 -19.52
N ASP A 59 -15.08 9.26 -18.36
CA ASP A 59 -16.03 8.13 -18.25
C ASP A 59 -15.52 6.81 -18.88
N GLY A 60 -14.24 6.50 -18.75
CA GLY A 60 -13.61 5.33 -19.38
C GLY A 60 -13.61 5.29 -20.92
N HIS A 61 -14.16 6.28 -21.62
CA HIS A 61 -14.43 6.18 -23.06
C HIS A 61 -13.54 7.09 -23.91
N LEU A 62 -13.33 8.32 -23.45
CA LEU A 62 -12.44 9.26 -24.12
C LEU A 62 -11.15 9.33 -23.32
N LEU A 63 -10.05 8.89 -23.90
CA LEU A 63 -8.73 8.90 -23.29
C LEU A 63 -7.88 10.00 -23.94
N TRP A 64 -7.11 10.69 -23.13
CA TRP A 64 -6.07 11.59 -23.62
C TRP A 64 -4.76 11.40 -22.88
N GLU A 65 -3.68 11.57 -23.63
CA GLU A 65 -2.32 11.66 -23.11
C GLU A 65 -1.82 13.06 -23.45
N THR A 66 -1.56 13.86 -22.42
CA THR A 66 -1.14 15.25 -22.56
C THR A 66 0.31 15.38 -22.10
N ALA A 67 1.15 15.96 -22.96
CA ALA A 67 2.55 16.24 -22.70
C ALA A 67 2.81 17.75 -22.71
N TYR A 68 3.50 18.26 -21.69
CA TYR A 68 3.88 19.66 -21.56
C TYR A 68 5.31 19.80 -21.05
N THR A 69 6.17 20.44 -21.85
CA THR A 69 7.56 20.69 -21.47
C THR A 69 7.72 22.06 -20.81
N ILE A 70 8.10 22.04 -19.54
CA ILE A 70 8.23 23.23 -18.69
C ILE A 70 9.33 24.14 -19.22
N GLY A 71 9.01 25.43 -19.36
CA GLY A 71 9.93 26.46 -19.83
C GLY A 71 10.22 26.44 -21.33
N SER A 72 9.61 25.55 -22.11
CA SER A 72 9.79 25.49 -23.58
C SER A 72 9.14 26.68 -24.32
N GLY A 73 8.09 27.26 -23.74
CA GLY A 73 7.22 28.23 -24.41
C GLY A 73 6.28 27.60 -25.46
N GLU A 74 6.30 26.29 -25.63
CA GLU A 74 5.35 25.55 -26.46
C GLU A 74 4.03 25.33 -25.73
N GLN A 75 2.94 25.13 -26.49
CA GLN A 75 1.66 24.67 -25.94
C GLN A 75 1.73 23.17 -25.62
N ALA A 76 0.87 22.72 -24.71
CA ALA A 76 0.71 21.30 -24.42
C ALA A 76 0.28 20.53 -25.68
N LYS A 77 0.81 19.33 -25.86
CA LYS A 77 0.45 18.42 -26.95
C LYS A 77 -0.39 17.30 -26.37
N SER A 78 -1.50 16.98 -27.01
CA SER A 78 -2.42 15.98 -26.49
C SER A 78 -2.86 15.01 -27.59
N ASP A 79 -2.74 13.73 -27.32
CA ASP A 79 -3.17 12.64 -28.20
C ASP A 79 -4.48 12.04 -27.69
N PHE A 80 -5.45 11.85 -28.60
CA PHE A 80 -6.82 11.47 -28.25
C PHE A 80 -7.20 10.11 -28.79
N THR A 81 -7.75 9.28 -27.91
CA THR A 81 -8.26 7.96 -28.27
C THR A 81 -9.68 7.80 -27.76
N PHE A 82 -10.61 7.46 -28.66
CA PHE A 82 -11.97 7.07 -28.29
C PHE A 82 -12.10 5.55 -28.27
N SER A 83 -12.69 5.02 -27.19
CA SER A 83 -13.05 3.62 -27.04
C SER A 83 -14.57 3.47 -27.01
N SER A 84 -15.11 2.61 -27.87
CA SER A 84 -16.55 2.30 -27.87
C SER A 84 -16.99 1.46 -26.67
N GLU A 85 -16.05 0.73 -26.08
CA GLU A 85 -16.25 -0.01 -24.82
C GLU A 85 -15.60 0.78 -23.68
N GLU A 86 -16.20 0.72 -22.50
CA GLU A 86 -15.67 1.36 -21.30
C GLU A 86 -14.28 0.76 -21.01
N VAL A 87 -13.26 1.60 -20.99
CA VAL A 87 -11.92 1.21 -20.56
C VAL A 87 -11.93 1.12 -19.05
N ARG A 88 -11.61 -0.08 -18.55
CA ARG A 88 -11.42 -0.34 -17.14
C ARG A 88 -9.95 -0.49 -16.85
N TRP A 89 -9.58 -0.13 -15.63
CA TRP A 89 -8.24 -0.29 -15.13
C TRP A 89 -8.26 -1.20 -13.91
N ASN A 90 -7.26 -2.06 -13.83
CA ASN A 90 -7.00 -2.93 -12.70
C ASN A 90 -5.63 -2.57 -12.15
N ARG A 91 -5.46 -2.67 -10.82
CA ARG A 91 -4.12 -2.66 -10.23
C ARG A 91 -3.73 -4.09 -9.93
N LEU A 92 -2.47 -4.41 -10.18
CA LEU A 92 -1.91 -5.62 -9.59
C LEU A 92 -1.84 -5.40 -8.09
N GLU A 93 -2.57 -6.21 -7.34
CA GLU A 93 -2.44 -6.23 -5.89
C GLU A 93 -1.00 -6.57 -5.54
N ARG A 94 -0.38 -5.75 -4.70
CA ARG A 94 0.97 -6.01 -4.24
C ARG A 94 0.90 -7.19 -3.28
N LYS A 95 1.62 -8.27 -3.59
CA LYS A 95 1.75 -9.41 -2.69
C LYS A 95 2.34 -8.96 -1.36
N ASN A 96 1.72 -9.35 -0.26
CA ASN A 96 2.21 -9.06 1.09
C ASN A 96 2.09 -10.31 1.96
N ALA A 97 3.18 -10.66 2.64
CA ALA A 97 3.23 -11.76 3.60
C ALA A 97 3.22 -11.22 5.04
N TYR A 98 2.49 -11.89 5.93
CA TYR A 98 2.38 -11.50 7.34
C TYR A 98 2.18 -12.72 8.24
N VAL A 99 2.74 -12.63 9.45
CA VAL A 99 2.51 -13.58 10.54
C VAL A 99 1.53 -12.94 11.52
N TYR A 100 0.56 -13.71 12.00
CA TYR A 100 -0.39 -13.23 12.98
C TYR A 100 -0.63 -14.27 14.07
N SER A 101 -1.01 -13.78 15.25
CA SER A 101 -1.47 -14.63 16.33
C SER A 101 -2.91 -15.05 16.06
N THR A 102 -3.20 -16.33 16.27
CA THR A 102 -4.55 -16.89 16.14
C THR A 102 -5.40 -16.67 17.40
N ALA A 103 -5.07 -15.69 18.25
CA ALA A 103 -5.75 -15.44 19.52
C ALA A 103 -7.13 -14.78 19.40
N GLY A 104 -7.41 -14.09 18.30
CA GLY A 104 -8.75 -13.61 17.97
C GLY A 104 -9.50 -14.63 17.12
N TYR A 105 -10.41 -15.40 17.71
CA TYR A 105 -11.22 -16.38 16.99
C TYR A 105 -12.65 -16.42 17.49
N GLY A 106 -13.56 -16.88 16.64
CA GLY A 106 -14.98 -17.01 16.96
C GLY A 106 -15.64 -18.08 16.14
N SER A 107 -16.44 -18.92 16.78
CA SER A 107 -17.28 -19.91 16.12
C SER A 107 -18.62 -20.00 16.82
N ALA A 108 -19.67 -20.16 16.03
CA ALA A 108 -21.02 -20.40 16.52
C ALA A 108 -21.64 -21.53 15.69
N ALA A 109 -22.31 -22.46 16.37
CA ALA A 109 -23.05 -23.53 15.72
C ALA A 109 -24.21 -22.94 14.91
N THR A 110 -24.19 -23.17 13.60
CA THR A 110 -25.35 -22.89 12.75
C THR A 110 -26.51 -23.84 13.08
N TYR A 111 -27.72 -23.53 12.61
CA TYR A 111 -28.96 -24.30 12.84
C TYR A 111 -28.88 -25.82 12.51
N SER A 112 -27.79 -26.27 11.86
CA SER A 112 -27.42 -27.67 11.60
C SER A 112 -26.89 -28.46 12.81
N GLY A 113 -26.65 -27.84 13.97
CA GLY A 113 -26.43 -28.56 15.23
C GLY A 113 -25.08 -29.27 15.37
N THR A 114 -24.04 -28.81 14.67
CA THR A 114 -22.67 -29.30 14.91
C THR A 114 -22.19 -28.78 16.27
N ALA A 115 -21.87 -29.68 17.19
CA ALA A 115 -21.24 -29.32 18.45
C ALA A 115 -19.87 -28.70 18.18
N VAL A 116 -19.57 -27.62 18.91
CA VAL A 116 -18.27 -26.98 18.85
C VAL A 116 -17.29 -27.79 19.71
N ASN A 117 -16.16 -28.21 19.14
CA ASN A 117 -15.14 -28.98 19.84
C ASN A 117 -13.99 -28.07 20.28
N PRO A 118 -13.66 -27.98 21.59
CA PRO A 118 -12.56 -27.16 22.10
C PRO A 118 -11.19 -27.44 21.46
N GLU A 119 -10.93 -28.70 21.06
CA GLU A 119 -9.67 -29.11 20.43
C GLU A 119 -9.46 -28.51 19.03
N ASP A 120 -10.52 -28.01 18.39
CA ASP A 120 -10.45 -27.44 17.04
C ASP A 120 -10.02 -25.95 17.06
N PHE A 121 -9.82 -25.37 18.25
CA PHE A 121 -9.43 -23.96 18.41
C PHE A 121 -7.94 -23.79 18.68
N PRO A 122 -7.37 -22.62 18.38
CA PRO A 122 -5.94 -22.40 18.55
C PRO A 122 -5.46 -22.45 20.01
N PHE A 123 -6.34 -22.22 20.97
CA PHE A 123 -6.06 -22.35 22.41
C PHE A 123 -6.99 -23.40 23.03
N PRO A 124 -6.74 -24.70 22.77
CA PRO A 124 -7.66 -25.76 23.14
C PRO A 124 -7.78 -25.90 24.66
N GLU A 125 -6.67 -25.76 25.40
CA GLU A 125 -6.67 -25.86 26.87
C GLU A 125 -7.45 -24.73 27.53
N ILE A 126 -7.30 -23.50 27.05
CA ILE A 126 -8.06 -22.35 27.55
C ILE A 126 -9.55 -22.53 27.22
N THR A 127 -9.85 -22.94 25.99
CA THR A 127 -11.22 -23.14 25.51
C THR A 127 -11.93 -24.24 26.30
N GLN A 128 -11.26 -25.36 26.55
CA GLN A 128 -11.78 -26.46 27.35
C GLN A 128 -11.99 -26.02 28.81
N ALA A 129 -11.02 -25.33 29.40
CA ALA A 129 -11.13 -24.85 30.78
C ALA A 129 -12.31 -23.88 30.96
N ALA A 130 -12.51 -22.96 30.02
CA ALA A 130 -13.65 -22.05 30.02
C ALA A 130 -14.97 -22.79 29.81
N ALA A 131 -15.02 -23.70 28.84
CA ALA A 131 -16.20 -24.53 28.58
C ALA A 131 -16.59 -25.35 29.81
N ASP A 132 -15.65 -25.90 30.59
CA ASP A 132 -15.93 -26.68 31.80
C ASP A 132 -16.58 -25.84 32.92
N ARG A 133 -16.28 -24.54 32.96
CA ARG A 133 -16.87 -23.59 33.92
C ARG A 133 -18.26 -23.09 33.48
N THR A 134 -18.59 -23.22 32.20
CA THR A 134 -19.88 -22.84 31.63
C THR A 134 -20.95 -23.88 31.93
N LYS A 135 -22.09 -23.44 32.48
CA LYS A 135 -23.22 -24.31 32.79
C LYS A 135 -24.14 -24.51 31.57
N PRO A 136 -24.95 -25.57 31.55
CA PRO A 136 -25.97 -25.76 30.53
C PRO A 136 -26.94 -24.57 30.44
N GLY A 137 -27.14 -24.05 29.23
CA GLY A 137 -28.03 -22.93 28.94
C GLY A 137 -27.48 -21.55 29.33
N GLU A 138 -26.19 -21.43 29.67
CA GLU A 138 -25.54 -20.18 30.03
C GLU A 138 -24.46 -19.80 28.99
N THR A 139 -24.28 -18.49 28.83
CA THR A 139 -23.07 -17.88 28.25
C THR A 139 -22.17 -17.45 29.40
N HIS A 140 -20.88 -17.76 29.32
CA HIS A 140 -19.88 -17.39 30.30
C HIS A 140 -18.71 -16.69 29.62
N THR A 141 -18.33 -15.52 30.16
CA THR A 141 -17.15 -14.77 29.77
C THR A 141 -16.20 -14.67 30.94
N GLU A 142 -14.92 -14.90 30.70
CA GLU A 142 -13.86 -14.73 31.69
C GLU A 142 -12.57 -14.24 31.04
N THR A 143 -11.71 -13.63 31.85
CA THR A 143 -10.36 -13.23 31.47
C THR A 143 -9.35 -14.16 32.10
N VAL A 144 -8.46 -14.72 31.30
CA VAL A 144 -7.40 -15.62 31.76
C VAL A 144 -6.04 -15.09 31.34
N ARG A 145 -5.02 -15.44 32.11
CA ARG A 145 -3.63 -15.20 31.71
C ARG A 145 -3.22 -16.28 30.73
N THR A 146 -2.76 -15.89 29.54
CA THR A 146 -2.45 -16.82 28.45
C THR A 146 -1.30 -17.76 28.82
N GLY A 147 -0.28 -17.24 29.51
CA GLY A 147 0.89 -18.00 29.98
C GLY A 147 0.60 -19.06 31.05
N ASP A 148 -0.60 -19.09 31.65
CA ASP A 148 -0.97 -20.17 32.58
C ASP A 148 -1.35 -21.46 31.84
N TYR A 149 -1.53 -21.39 30.52
CA TYR A 149 -2.00 -22.49 29.67
C TYR A 149 -1.04 -22.82 28.53
N VAL A 150 -0.42 -21.80 27.92
CA VAL A 150 0.51 -21.98 26.79
C VAL A 150 1.72 -21.06 26.91
N ASP A 151 2.92 -21.61 26.76
CA ASP A 151 4.18 -20.86 26.89
C ASP A 151 4.44 -19.95 25.67
N LEU A 152 4.07 -20.41 24.49
CA LEU A 152 4.29 -19.73 23.20
C LEU A 152 2.95 -19.43 22.53
N TYR A 153 2.89 -18.32 21.79
CA TYR A 153 1.74 -17.99 20.97
C TYR A 153 1.62 -18.97 19.80
N PRO A 154 0.44 -19.59 19.59
CA PRO A 154 0.11 -20.22 18.31
C PRO A 154 0.10 -19.17 17.20
N LEU A 155 0.88 -19.42 16.15
CA LEU A 155 1.05 -18.49 15.03
C LEU A 155 0.59 -19.11 13.72
N ASP A 156 0.04 -18.26 12.88
CA ASP A 156 -0.38 -18.58 11.53
C ASP A 156 0.17 -17.53 10.56
N PHE A 157 0.06 -17.83 9.26
CA PHE A 157 0.75 -17.09 8.23
C PHE A 157 -0.18 -16.82 7.03
N GLY A 158 -0.19 -15.58 6.56
CA GLY A 158 -1.02 -15.11 5.46
C GLY A 158 -0.22 -14.50 4.33
N ILE A 159 -0.75 -14.59 3.12
CA ILE A 159 -0.29 -13.87 1.93
C ILE A 159 -1.52 -13.25 1.28
N ASP A 160 -1.50 -11.93 1.16
CA ASP A 160 -2.48 -11.16 0.40
C ASP A 160 -1.95 -10.89 -1.03
N GLY A 161 -2.83 -10.45 -1.93
CA GLY A 161 -2.47 -10.07 -3.30
C GLY A 161 -2.22 -11.25 -4.26
N SER A 162 -2.54 -12.48 -3.85
CA SER A 162 -2.47 -13.67 -4.70
C SER A 162 -3.42 -14.75 -4.19
N SER A 163 -3.85 -15.65 -5.08
CA SER A 163 -4.45 -16.92 -4.66
C SER A 163 -3.34 -17.87 -4.19
N VAL A 164 -3.58 -18.55 -3.07
CA VAL A 164 -2.56 -19.36 -2.38
C VAL A 164 -3.16 -20.70 -1.97
N GLU A 165 -2.41 -21.76 -2.23
CA GLU A 165 -2.63 -23.10 -1.71
C GLU A 165 -1.55 -23.40 -0.67
N TYR A 166 -1.96 -23.51 0.59
CA TYR A 166 -1.09 -23.94 1.67
C TYR A 166 -1.04 -25.47 1.72
N GLY A 167 0.16 -26.02 1.55
CA GLY A 167 0.41 -27.45 1.69
C GLY A 167 0.46 -27.89 3.16
N GLY A 168 0.32 -29.20 3.38
CA GLY A 168 0.50 -29.82 4.69
C GLY A 168 -0.75 -29.83 5.59
N ASP A 169 -0.55 -30.28 6.82
CA ASP A 169 -1.58 -30.27 7.87
C ASP A 169 -1.55 -28.93 8.61
N TYR A 170 -2.71 -28.31 8.82
CA TYR A 170 -2.83 -26.99 9.45
C TYR A 170 -2.20 -26.95 10.85
N ASN A 171 -2.41 -27.98 11.67
CA ASN A 171 -1.88 -28.00 13.03
C ASN A 171 -0.36 -28.20 13.04
N GLU A 172 0.17 -28.98 12.09
CA GLU A 172 1.61 -29.10 11.88
C GLU A 172 2.24 -27.77 11.47
N ASN A 173 1.58 -27.03 10.57
CA ASN A 173 1.98 -25.71 10.11
C ASN A 173 2.02 -24.69 11.27
N VAL A 174 0.93 -24.59 12.04
CA VAL A 174 0.86 -23.71 13.23
C VAL A 174 1.96 -24.05 14.22
N ARG A 175 2.18 -25.35 14.51
CA ARG A 175 3.24 -25.79 15.43
C ARG A 175 4.63 -25.40 14.91
N TYR A 176 4.89 -25.59 13.62
CA TYR A 176 6.17 -25.23 13.00
C TYR A 176 6.45 -23.73 13.14
N LEU A 177 5.48 -22.88 12.78
CA LEU A 177 5.61 -21.42 12.87
C LEU A 177 5.78 -20.96 14.32
N THR A 178 5.02 -21.54 15.25
CA THR A 178 5.12 -21.27 16.69
C THR A 178 6.53 -21.52 17.22
N GLU A 179 7.15 -22.65 16.85
CA GLU A 179 8.52 -22.98 17.25
C GLU A 179 9.57 -22.13 16.51
N LEU A 180 9.33 -21.81 15.24
CA LEU A 180 10.25 -21.03 14.42
C LEU A 180 10.36 -19.57 14.92
N PHE A 181 9.22 -18.92 15.20
CA PHE A 181 9.15 -17.54 15.63
C PHE A 181 9.29 -17.38 17.15
N HIS A 182 8.89 -18.40 17.90
CA HIS A 182 9.14 -18.54 19.34
C HIS A 182 8.70 -17.34 20.18
N ILE A 183 7.49 -16.80 19.92
CA ILE A 183 6.99 -15.61 20.63
C ILE A 183 6.35 -16.03 21.96
N PRO A 184 6.92 -15.65 23.12
CA PRO A 184 6.36 -16.07 24.41
C PRO A 184 5.10 -15.31 24.77
N THR A 185 4.16 -15.98 25.43
CA THR A 185 2.88 -15.41 25.88
C THR A 185 3.02 -14.43 27.04
N GLY A 186 4.12 -14.50 27.78
CA GLY A 186 4.49 -13.51 28.79
C GLY A 186 3.43 -13.33 29.88
N GLU A 187 3.05 -12.07 30.11
CA GLU A 187 2.02 -11.66 31.08
C GLU A 187 0.70 -11.30 30.38
N ASP A 188 0.52 -11.68 29.12
CA ASP A 188 -0.63 -11.24 28.34
C ASP A 188 -1.91 -11.97 28.75
N TYR A 189 -3.05 -11.28 28.60
CA TYR A 189 -4.37 -11.78 28.96
C TYR A 189 -5.29 -11.96 27.75
N MET A 190 -6.11 -13.00 27.80
CA MET A 190 -7.14 -13.29 26.82
C MET A 190 -8.51 -13.28 27.50
N GLU A 191 -9.47 -12.58 26.88
CA GLU A 191 -10.88 -12.73 27.21
C GLU A 191 -11.46 -13.83 26.36
N ILE A 192 -12.13 -14.79 26.99
CA ILE A 192 -12.80 -15.90 26.33
C ILE A 192 -14.27 -15.94 26.75
N THR A 193 -15.14 -16.09 25.76
CA THR A 193 -16.57 -16.29 25.93
C THR A 193 -16.96 -17.65 25.38
N THR A 194 -17.72 -18.42 26.15
CA THR A 194 -18.24 -19.73 25.74
C THR A 194 -19.74 -19.81 26.02
N GLU A 195 -20.47 -20.51 25.16
CA GLU A 195 -21.92 -20.71 25.29
C GLU A 195 -22.27 -22.19 25.21
N LYS A 196 -23.09 -22.67 26.15
CA LYS A 196 -23.66 -24.01 26.10
C LYS A 196 -25.17 -23.96 25.91
N ASN A 197 -25.68 -24.87 25.09
CA ASN A 197 -27.12 -25.08 24.99
C ASN A 197 -27.70 -25.68 26.29
N GLY A 198 -29.03 -25.78 26.38
CA GLY A 198 -29.71 -26.34 27.56
C GLY A 198 -29.38 -27.81 27.88
N GLU A 199 -28.76 -28.55 26.94
CA GLU A 199 -28.29 -29.91 27.13
C GLU A 199 -26.84 -29.97 27.64
N GLY A 200 -26.14 -28.83 27.70
CA GLY A 200 -24.74 -28.72 28.14
C GLY A 200 -23.72 -28.86 27.02
N THR A 201 -24.15 -28.92 25.76
CA THR A 201 -23.27 -28.97 24.59
C THR A 201 -22.74 -27.58 24.29
N LEU A 202 -21.42 -27.47 24.07
CA LEU A 202 -20.77 -26.24 23.62
C LEU A 202 -21.25 -25.89 22.21
N ILE A 203 -21.80 -24.68 22.06
CA ILE A 203 -22.39 -24.21 20.80
C ILE A 203 -21.76 -22.92 20.29
N ALA A 204 -21.05 -22.16 21.13
CA ALA A 204 -20.26 -21.03 20.66
C ALA A 204 -19.02 -20.83 21.52
N VAL A 205 -17.97 -20.33 20.89
CA VAL A 205 -16.73 -19.88 21.52
C VAL A 205 -16.29 -18.62 20.80
N SER A 206 -15.88 -17.59 21.53
CA SER A 206 -15.15 -16.46 20.98
C SER A 206 -14.05 -16.02 21.93
N SER A 207 -12.95 -15.54 21.39
CA SER A 207 -11.84 -15.00 22.17
C SER A 207 -11.29 -13.74 21.53
N GLN A 208 -10.69 -12.92 22.38
CA GLN A 208 -9.93 -11.75 21.97
C GLN A 208 -8.82 -11.48 22.99
N MET A 209 -7.70 -10.95 22.50
CA MET A 209 -6.66 -10.42 23.39
C MET A 209 -7.21 -9.20 24.13
N VAL A 210 -6.89 -9.09 25.42
CA VAL A 210 -7.31 -7.94 26.22
C VAL A 210 -6.44 -6.73 25.86
N SER A 211 -6.98 -5.79 25.10
CA SER A 211 -6.30 -4.56 24.66
C SER A 211 -6.44 -3.41 25.68
N ASP A 212 -6.17 -3.68 26.95
CA ASP A 212 -6.02 -2.62 27.96
C ASP A 212 -4.55 -2.17 27.99
N GLU A 213 -4.29 -0.88 28.28
CA GLU A 213 -2.93 -0.30 28.37
C GLU A 213 -2.00 -1.08 29.34
N GLU A 214 -2.60 -1.85 30.25
CA GLU A 214 -1.91 -2.69 31.22
C GLU A 214 -1.74 -4.17 30.83
N ALA A 215 -2.48 -4.72 29.85
CA ALA A 215 -2.72 -6.19 29.76
C ALA A 215 -2.34 -6.92 28.45
N SER A 216 -2.18 -6.26 27.30
CA SER A 216 -1.58 -6.89 26.10
C SER A 216 -0.91 -5.85 25.22
N ARG A 217 0.42 -5.86 25.23
CA ARG A 217 1.26 -4.73 24.79
C ARG A 217 2.10 -5.05 23.57
N PHE A 218 1.70 -5.95 22.68
CA PHE A 218 2.50 -6.18 21.49
C PHE A 218 1.73 -6.44 20.20
N ALA A 219 2.34 -6.01 19.10
CA ALA A 219 1.99 -6.32 17.74
C ALA A 219 3.15 -7.07 17.06
N ILE A 220 2.84 -7.87 16.04
CA ILE A 220 3.84 -8.45 15.15
C ILE A 220 3.97 -7.47 13.98
N ALA A 221 5.05 -6.70 13.97
CA ALA A 221 5.34 -5.77 12.90
C ALA A 221 6.27 -6.44 11.89
N GLY A 222 5.92 -6.42 10.62
CA GLY A 222 6.71 -7.09 9.59
C GLY A 222 6.54 -6.50 8.20
N ALA A 223 7.54 -6.79 7.37
CA ALA A 223 7.60 -6.35 5.98
C ALA A 223 8.06 -7.49 5.08
N SER A 224 7.54 -7.54 3.86
CA SER A 224 7.84 -8.63 2.92
C SER A 224 8.27 -8.13 1.54
N ALA A 225 9.07 -8.95 0.85
CA ALA A 225 9.45 -8.72 -0.53
C ALA A 225 9.47 -10.03 -1.32
N PHE A 226 8.71 -10.07 -2.41
CA PHE A 226 8.54 -11.25 -3.26
C PHE A 226 9.53 -11.27 -4.41
N GLY A 227 10.13 -12.44 -4.66
CA GLY A 227 10.85 -12.78 -5.88
C GLY A 227 10.09 -13.81 -6.71
N GLU A 228 10.76 -14.43 -7.67
CA GLU A 228 10.14 -15.43 -8.56
C GLU A 228 9.96 -16.81 -7.92
N ALA A 229 10.83 -17.18 -6.97
CA ALA A 229 10.90 -18.53 -6.39
C ALA A 229 10.62 -18.57 -4.86
N GLY A 230 10.29 -17.42 -4.27
CA GLY A 230 10.13 -17.27 -2.83
C GLY A 230 10.01 -15.80 -2.44
N PHE A 231 9.83 -15.55 -1.14
CA PHE A 231 9.81 -14.21 -0.58
C PHE A 231 10.66 -14.12 0.69
N TYR A 232 11.10 -12.91 0.98
CA TYR A 232 11.69 -12.56 2.26
C TYR A 232 10.63 -11.93 3.17
N TYR A 233 10.66 -12.26 4.45
CA TYR A 233 9.82 -11.65 5.49
C TYR A 233 10.70 -11.23 6.66
N ALA A 234 10.72 -9.93 6.98
CA ALA A 234 11.34 -9.43 8.20
C ALA A 234 10.26 -9.15 9.22
N TYR A 235 10.51 -9.50 10.48
CA TYR A 235 9.61 -9.13 11.57
C TYR A 235 10.36 -8.80 12.86
N GLU A 236 9.69 -8.00 13.68
CA GLU A 236 10.01 -7.73 15.07
C GLU A 236 8.71 -7.58 15.88
N CYS A 237 8.74 -7.91 17.16
CA CYS A 237 7.63 -7.56 18.05
C CYS A 237 7.69 -6.07 18.38
N GLU A 238 6.57 -5.38 18.23
CA GLU A 238 6.42 -3.96 18.55
C GLU A 238 5.59 -3.81 19.82
N ASN A 239 5.99 -2.92 20.73
CA ASN A 239 5.16 -2.54 21.86
C ASN A 239 4.04 -1.61 21.41
N SER A 240 2.79 -2.05 21.53
CA SER A 240 1.62 -1.29 21.01
C SER A 240 1.38 0.05 21.71
N VAL A 241 2.00 0.30 22.87
CA VAL A 241 1.83 1.56 23.63
C VAL A 241 2.80 2.65 23.16
N ASP A 242 4.09 2.31 23.05
CA ASP A 242 5.13 3.28 22.67
C ASP A 242 5.67 3.08 21.26
N GLY A 243 5.18 2.06 20.55
CA GLY A 243 5.55 1.67 19.19
C GLY A 243 7.05 1.39 19.01
N ARG A 244 7.73 0.89 20.04
CA ARG A 244 9.16 0.51 19.99
C ARG A 244 9.32 -0.98 19.86
N ALA A 245 10.48 -1.42 19.35
CA ALA A 245 10.87 -2.83 19.38
C ALA A 245 10.81 -3.39 20.81
N ALA A 246 10.16 -4.54 20.95
CA ALA A 246 9.91 -5.25 22.20
C ALA A 246 10.57 -6.63 22.14
N ASP A 247 11.74 -6.77 22.77
CA ASP A 247 12.36 -8.08 22.95
C ASP A 247 11.61 -8.88 24.00
N ARG A 248 10.92 -9.94 23.56
CA ARG A 248 10.21 -10.93 24.35
C ARG A 248 10.93 -12.28 24.35
N GLY A 249 12.12 -12.40 23.75
CA GLY A 249 12.81 -13.67 23.52
C GLY A 249 12.42 -14.39 22.21
N GLN A 250 11.70 -13.70 21.33
CA GLN A 250 11.33 -14.19 20.00
C GLN A 250 12.55 -14.35 19.08
N ASN A 251 12.39 -15.17 18.06
CA ASN A 251 13.39 -15.35 17.02
C ASN A 251 13.27 -14.27 15.93
N SER A 252 13.43 -12.98 16.25
CA SER A 252 13.27 -11.89 15.25
C SER A 252 14.36 -11.89 14.17
N GLY A 253 14.07 -11.32 13.00
CA GLY A 253 15.01 -11.28 11.88
C GLY A 253 14.35 -11.35 10.51
N ILE A 254 15.16 -11.72 9.50
CA ILE A 254 14.73 -11.95 8.13
C ILE A 254 14.62 -13.44 7.88
N PHE A 255 13.50 -13.85 7.32
CA PHE A 255 13.13 -15.20 6.94
C PHE A 255 13.01 -15.30 5.43
N TYR A 256 13.26 -16.49 4.90
CA TYR A 256 13.00 -16.82 3.51
C TYR A 256 11.99 -17.98 3.47
N GLN A 257 10.98 -17.84 2.60
CA GLN A 257 9.99 -18.86 2.31
C GLN A 257 9.99 -19.11 0.80
N PRO A 258 10.37 -20.31 0.34
CA PRO A 258 10.19 -20.70 -1.06
C PRO A 258 8.70 -20.91 -1.38
N PHE A 259 8.34 -20.78 -2.66
CA PHE A 259 7.03 -21.18 -3.14
C PHE A 259 7.11 -21.72 -4.57
N GLY A 260 6.15 -22.57 -4.93
CA GLY A 260 5.85 -22.88 -6.32
C GLY A 260 4.84 -21.87 -6.88
N GLN A 261 4.91 -21.57 -8.17
CA GLN A 261 3.89 -20.77 -8.85
C GLN A 261 3.43 -21.46 -10.14
N GLU A 262 2.13 -21.70 -10.27
CA GLU A 262 1.50 -22.28 -11.46
C GLU A 262 0.18 -21.54 -11.73
N ASP A 263 -0.03 -21.09 -12.97
CA ASP A 263 -1.24 -20.36 -13.41
C ASP A 263 -1.70 -19.19 -12.50
N GLY A 264 -0.74 -18.51 -11.85
CA GLY A 264 -1.02 -17.38 -10.94
C GLY A 264 -1.37 -17.79 -9.50
N TRP A 265 -1.37 -19.09 -9.20
CA TRP A 265 -1.54 -19.63 -7.86
C TRP A 265 -0.18 -19.87 -7.21
N LEU A 266 -0.04 -19.49 -5.94
CA LEU A 266 1.14 -19.82 -5.15
C LEU A 266 0.90 -21.13 -4.40
N SER A 267 1.84 -22.06 -4.49
CA SER A 267 1.88 -23.26 -3.65
C SER A 267 2.94 -23.07 -2.58
N VAL A 268 2.52 -23.06 -1.32
CA VAL A 268 3.39 -22.72 -0.18
C VAL A 268 3.38 -23.86 0.83
N ASP A 269 4.55 -24.45 1.08
CA ASP A 269 4.80 -25.29 2.25
C ASP A 269 5.47 -24.43 3.32
N VAL A 270 4.71 -24.01 4.33
CA VAL A 270 5.21 -23.13 5.39
C VAL A 270 6.29 -23.77 6.24
N THR A 271 6.42 -25.11 6.20
CA THR A 271 7.47 -25.83 6.92
C THR A 271 8.85 -25.66 6.27
N GLU A 272 8.91 -25.09 5.07
CA GLU A 272 10.16 -24.71 4.41
C GLU A 272 10.65 -23.30 4.80
N MET A 273 9.85 -22.52 5.55
CA MET A 273 10.27 -21.21 6.03
C MET A 273 11.48 -21.34 6.95
N ARG A 274 12.49 -20.49 6.77
CA ARG A 274 13.67 -20.47 7.65
C ARG A 274 14.23 -19.09 7.85
N LYS A 275 14.80 -18.85 9.03
CA LYS A 275 15.58 -17.63 9.30
C LYS A 275 16.85 -17.64 8.44
N VAL A 276 17.12 -16.52 7.77
CA VAL A 276 18.27 -16.36 6.87
C VAL A 276 19.23 -15.26 7.32
N CYS A 277 18.74 -14.24 8.03
CA CYS A 277 19.56 -13.13 8.52
C CYS A 277 18.93 -12.50 9.77
N GLY A 278 19.71 -11.78 10.56
CA GLY A 278 19.19 -10.85 11.58
C GLY A 278 18.80 -9.50 10.95
N ILE A 279 18.02 -8.71 11.69
CA ILE A 279 17.83 -7.28 11.44
C ILE A 279 18.65 -6.48 12.48
N PRO A 280 18.93 -5.19 12.27
CA PRO A 280 19.56 -4.38 13.29
C PRO A 280 18.75 -4.37 14.60
N GLU A 281 19.46 -4.42 15.72
CA GLU A 281 18.83 -4.47 17.05
C GLU A 281 17.94 -3.24 17.29
N ARG A 282 16.83 -3.45 18.01
CA ARG A 282 15.88 -2.39 18.42
C ARG A 282 15.31 -1.61 17.24
N THR A 283 15.04 -2.30 16.12
CA THR A 283 14.39 -1.71 14.96
C THR A 283 13.13 -2.47 14.58
N ILE A 284 12.13 -1.75 14.06
CA ILE A 284 10.87 -2.32 13.57
C ILE A 284 10.89 -2.33 12.03
N PRO A 285 10.72 -3.49 11.37
CA PRO A 285 10.52 -3.56 9.92
C PRO A 285 9.25 -2.82 9.48
N GLU A 286 9.37 -1.93 8.50
CA GLU A 286 8.24 -1.13 7.97
C GLU A 286 7.98 -1.43 6.49
N ALA A 287 9.03 -1.61 5.68
CA ALA A 287 8.88 -1.98 4.28
C ALA A 287 10.10 -2.70 3.71
N MET A 288 9.87 -3.49 2.66
CA MET A 288 10.92 -4.24 2.00
C MET A 288 10.76 -4.20 0.48
N LEU A 289 11.90 -4.19 -0.23
CA LEU A 289 11.97 -4.25 -1.68
C LEU A 289 13.09 -5.20 -2.10
N LEU A 290 12.77 -6.17 -2.96
CA LEU A 290 13.74 -7.08 -3.56
C LEU A 290 14.11 -6.57 -4.95
N ASP A 291 15.42 -6.45 -5.19
CA ASP A 291 16.01 -6.15 -6.49
C ASP A 291 16.78 -7.39 -6.95
N GLY A 292 16.04 -8.33 -7.54
CA GLY A 292 16.57 -9.62 -8.00
C GLY A 292 17.63 -9.48 -9.08
N GLU A 293 17.50 -8.46 -9.95
CA GLU A 293 18.45 -8.20 -11.05
C GLU A 293 19.85 -7.84 -10.52
N ASN A 294 19.90 -7.02 -9.46
CA ASN A 294 21.14 -6.60 -8.83
C ASN A 294 21.54 -7.42 -7.60
N GLY A 295 20.75 -8.44 -7.25
CA GLY A 295 20.98 -9.28 -6.07
C GLY A 295 20.98 -8.47 -4.77
N ARG A 296 20.01 -7.56 -4.59
CA ARG A 296 19.90 -6.70 -3.40
C ARG A 296 18.54 -6.83 -2.73
N LEU A 297 18.53 -6.71 -1.41
CA LEU A 297 17.33 -6.58 -0.61
C LEU A 297 17.43 -5.27 0.18
N TYR A 298 16.43 -4.41 0.02
CA TYR A 298 16.28 -3.17 0.77
C TYR A 298 15.24 -3.38 1.84
N LEU A 299 15.57 -3.04 3.07
CA LEU A 299 14.67 -3.10 4.21
C LEU A 299 14.70 -1.74 4.90
N GLU A 300 13.55 -1.08 4.93
CA GLU A 300 13.36 0.10 5.75
C GLU A 300 12.94 -0.34 7.15
N VAL A 301 13.63 0.23 8.14
CA VAL A 301 13.36 -0.04 9.56
C VAL A 301 13.25 1.24 10.36
N ARG A 302 12.27 1.28 11.24
CA ARG A 302 12.13 2.34 12.24
C ARG A 302 12.98 2.02 13.45
N GLY A 303 14.03 2.81 13.66
CA GLY A 303 14.82 2.81 14.90
C GLY A 303 14.26 3.80 15.94
N GLU A 304 14.97 3.97 17.06
CA GLU A 304 14.51 4.86 18.14
C GLU A 304 14.52 6.35 17.77
N GLU A 305 15.53 6.78 17.01
CA GLU A 305 15.74 8.19 16.66
C GLU A 305 15.37 8.52 15.20
N ALA A 306 15.44 7.51 14.32
CA ALA A 306 15.30 7.70 12.88
C ALA A 306 14.80 6.42 12.18
N TYR A 307 14.12 6.64 11.06
CA TYR A 307 13.94 5.67 9.99
C TYR A 307 15.27 5.43 9.28
N ARG A 308 15.53 4.19 8.90
CA ARG A 308 16.82 3.72 8.40
C ARG A 308 16.62 2.79 7.21
N LEU A 309 17.43 2.98 6.18
CA LEU A 309 17.50 2.05 5.06
C LEU A 309 18.65 1.06 5.29
N CYS A 310 18.31 -0.21 5.49
CA CYS A 310 19.23 -1.32 5.51
C CYS A 310 19.35 -1.94 4.11
N ILE A 311 20.58 -2.08 3.63
CA ILE A 311 20.88 -2.59 2.29
C ILE A 311 21.64 -3.90 2.43
N TYR A 312 21.04 -4.97 1.95
CA TYR A 312 21.62 -6.30 1.95
C TYR A 312 22.04 -6.69 0.53
N ARG A 313 23.21 -7.31 0.42
CA ARG A 313 23.60 -8.05 -0.77
C ARG A 313 23.18 -9.50 -0.59
N LEU A 314 22.63 -10.11 -1.62
CA LEU A 314 22.25 -11.52 -1.61
C LEU A 314 23.45 -12.39 -1.99
N ASP A 315 23.76 -13.37 -1.14
CA ASP A 315 24.67 -14.50 -1.43
C ASP A 315 23.81 -15.77 -1.52
N GLY A 316 23.32 -16.06 -2.73
CA GLY A 316 22.21 -16.99 -2.91
C GLY A 316 20.92 -16.41 -2.32
N ASP A 317 20.29 -17.14 -1.40
CA ASP A 317 19.09 -16.71 -0.67
C ASP A 317 19.41 -16.15 0.74
N ILE A 318 20.69 -15.88 1.02
CA ILE A 318 21.16 -15.35 2.30
C ILE A 318 21.46 -13.85 2.14
N PRO A 319 20.66 -12.96 2.77
CA PRO A 319 20.97 -11.54 2.81
C PRO A 319 22.17 -11.28 3.73
N VAL A 320 23.12 -10.47 3.24
CA VAL A 320 24.28 -9.99 4.01
C VAL A 320 24.18 -8.48 4.11
N LEU A 321 24.01 -7.95 5.33
CA LEU A 321 23.93 -6.50 5.56
C LEU A 321 25.22 -5.82 5.11
N THR A 322 25.10 -4.88 4.17
CA THR A 322 26.25 -4.13 3.63
C THR A 322 26.24 -2.68 4.06
N GLN A 323 25.06 -2.07 4.24
CA GLN A 323 24.92 -0.68 4.65
C GLN A 323 23.67 -0.49 5.50
N ASP A 324 23.73 0.52 6.37
CA ASP A 324 22.66 0.96 7.23
C ASP A 324 22.72 2.49 7.29
N ILE A 325 21.74 3.14 6.66
CA ILE A 325 21.74 4.58 6.36
C ILE A 325 20.55 5.22 7.08
N PRO A 326 20.76 6.19 8.00
CA PRO A 326 19.66 6.99 8.52
C PRO A 326 19.09 7.87 7.40
N ILE A 327 17.79 7.77 7.14
CA ILE A 327 17.14 8.45 6.00
C ILE A 327 16.21 9.57 6.44
N ARG A 328 15.61 9.48 7.63
CA ARG A 328 14.66 10.45 8.16
C ARG A 328 14.58 10.36 9.68
N ARG A 329 14.52 11.49 10.39
CA ARG A 329 14.32 11.47 11.85
C ARG A 329 12.86 11.24 12.23
N ASN A 330 12.65 10.60 13.39
CA ASN A 330 11.30 10.29 13.90
C ASN A 330 10.54 11.53 14.42
N ASP A 331 11.26 12.60 14.81
CA ASP A 331 10.70 13.82 15.40
C ASP A 331 10.19 14.85 14.38
N ILE A 332 10.47 14.63 13.09
CA ILE A 332 9.98 15.48 12.01
C ILE A 332 8.59 14.98 11.60
N LEU A 333 7.58 15.45 12.32
CA LEU A 333 6.20 15.46 11.83
C LEU A 333 6.01 16.72 10.98
N THR A 334 5.54 16.56 9.75
CA THR A 334 5.14 17.71 8.93
C THR A 334 3.99 18.45 9.64
N GLU A 335 4.06 19.77 9.79
CA GLU A 335 2.93 20.58 10.28
C GLU A 335 1.69 20.29 9.42
N GLY A 336 0.58 19.90 10.05
CA GLY A 336 -0.64 19.51 9.33
C GLY A 336 -0.70 18.04 8.90
N ALA A 337 0.25 17.19 9.31
CA ALA A 337 0.04 15.75 9.30
C ALA A 337 -1.23 15.46 10.11
N ALA A 338 -2.28 15.04 9.42
CA ALA A 338 -3.41 14.42 10.09
C ALA A 338 -2.82 13.33 10.98
N ALA A 339 -3.06 13.40 12.29
CA ALA A 339 -2.86 12.25 13.17
C ALA A 339 -3.47 11.05 12.44
N GLY A 340 -2.71 9.95 12.31
CA GLY A 340 -3.02 8.84 11.42
C GLY A 340 -4.52 8.61 11.36
N GLU A 341 -5.11 8.89 10.20
CA GLU A 341 -6.55 8.74 10.06
C GLU A 341 -6.85 7.26 10.21
N LYS A 342 -7.69 6.96 11.21
CA LYS A 342 -8.40 5.71 11.48
C LYS A 342 -8.24 4.67 10.37
N ILE A 343 -7.38 3.67 10.56
CA ILE A 343 -7.45 2.44 9.78
C ILE A 343 -8.77 1.76 10.19
N MET A 344 -9.85 2.04 9.45
CA MET A 344 -11.23 1.58 9.66
C MET A 344 -11.42 0.07 9.35
N TRP A 345 -10.49 -0.78 9.79
CA TRP A 345 -10.73 -2.23 9.84
C TRP A 345 -11.36 -2.66 11.17
N ASN A 346 -11.48 -1.74 12.13
CA ASN A 346 -12.22 -1.97 13.36
C ASN A 346 -12.83 -0.65 13.86
N GLU A 347 -14.16 -0.57 13.95
CA GLU A 347 -14.85 0.61 14.50
C GLU A 347 -14.50 0.89 15.99
N ASN A 348 -13.73 0.00 16.63
CA ASN A 348 -13.42 0.00 18.05
C ASN A 348 -11.95 0.29 18.41
N ILE A 349 -11.07 0.68 17.47
CA ILE A 349 -9.71 1.13 17.82
C ILE A 349 -9.71 2.66 17.89
N GLU A 350 -9.91 3.19 19.09
CA GLU A 350 -9.63 4.60 19.41
C GLU A 350 -8.12 4.81 19.55
N ASP A 351 -7.54 5.42 18.51
CA ASP A 351 -6.28 6.18 18.50
C ASP A 351 -4.92 5.42 18.55
N TYR A 352 -3.88 6.18 18.15
CA TYR A 352 -2.43 5.99 18.19
C TYR A 352 -1.74 5.46 16.91
N SER A 353 -1.47 6.35 15.96
CA SER A 353 -0.12 6.93 15.90
C SER A 353 -0.10 8.23 15.08
N ALA A 354 0.38 9.32 15.68
CA ALA A 354 0.81 10.52 14.98
C ALA A 354 2.16 10.26 14.28
N ARG A 355 2.27 9.17 13.51
CA ARG A 355 3.51 8.74 12.86
C ARG A 355 3.32 8.60 11.36
N PRO A 356 4.29 9.02 10.55
CA PRO A 356 4.25 8.78 9.11
C PRO A 356 4.34 7.28 8.84
N VAL A 357 3.37 6.75 8.10
CA VAL A 357 3.37 5.36 7.61
C VAL A 357 4.16 5.33 6.31
N LEU A 358 5.13 4.43 6.17
CA LEU A 358 5.86 4.28 4.92
C LEU A 358 4.92 3.80 3.83
N ARG A 359 5.00 4.42 2.64
CA ARG A 359 4.13 4.10 1.51
C ARG A 359 4.86 3.31 0.45
N GLN A 360 5.99 3.84 -0.04
CA GLN A 360 6.69 3.19 -1.13
C GLN A 360 8.20 3.26 -0.99
N ILE A 361 8.86 2.20 -1.47
CA ILE A 361 10.27 2.23 -1.90
C ILE A 361 10.24 2.02 -3.40
N GLN A 362 10.57 3.05 -4.17
CA GLN A 362 10.56 3.05 -5.63
C GLN A 362 11.98 3.16 -6.18
N LYS A 363 12.31 2.36 -7.19
CA LYS A 363 13.55 2.51 -7.96
C LYS A 363 13.40 3.60 -9.01
N GLU A 364 14.40 4.46 -9.12
CA GLU A 364 14.60 5.39 -10.23
C GLU A 364 15.98 5.12 -10.83
N GLY A 365 16.02 4.26 -11.85
CA GLY A 365 17.24 3.58 -12.28
C GLY A 365 17.84 2.75 -11.13
N ASP A 366 19.07 3.10 -10.72
CA ASP A 366 19.78 2.50 -9.60
C ASP A 366 19.54 3.22 -8.25
N ASN A 367 18.85 4.36 -8.27
CA ASN A 367 18.54 5.18 -7.10
C ASN A 367 17.21 4.76 -6.46
N LEU A 368 16.96 5.22 -5.24
CA LEU A 368 15.76 4.89 -4.48
C LEU A 368 15.05 6.17 -4.02
N LEU A 369 13.75 6.23 -4.27
CA LEU A 369 12.83 7.16 -3.64
C LEU A 369 12.01 6.42 -2.59
N ILE A 370 12.02 6.94 -1.36
CA ILE A 370 11.26 6.40 -0.23
C ILE A 370 10.26 7.46 0.20
N THR A 371 8.99 7.10 0.35
CA THR A 371 7.90 8.04 0.64
C THR A 371 7.09 7.61 1.86
N TRP A 372 6.53 8.59 2.58
CA TRP A 372 5.66 8.37 3.74
C TRP A 372 4.33 9.10 3.59
N SER A 373 3.32 8.67 4.34
CA SER A 373 1.94 9.16 4.31
C SER A 373 1.76 10.66 4.56
N ASP A 374 2.76 11.31 5.14
CA ASP A 374 2.74 12.73 5.49
C ASP A 374 3.45 13.63 4.46
N ASN A 375 3.57 13.14 3.21
CA ASN A 375 4.38 13.71 2.13
C ASN A 375 5.89 13.74 2.37
N GLY A 376 6.38 13.20 3.49
CA GLY A 376 7.82 13.05 3.68
C GLY A 376 8.42 12.13 2.62
N PHE A 377 9.67 12.41 2.24
CA PHE A 377 10.45 11.55 1.35
C PHE A 377 11.94 11.56 1.68
N ALA A 378 12.63 10.54 1.21
CA ALA A 378 14.08 10.43 1.19
C ALA A 378 14.53 9.89 -0.17
N PHE A 379 15.52 10.54 -0.76
CA PHE A 379 16.11 10.12 -2.02
C PHE A 379 17.55 9.65 -1.79
N VAL A 380 17.82 8.40 -2.16
CA VAL A 380 19.09 7.72 -1.92
C VAL A 380 19.72 7.39 -3.26
N VAL A 381 20.95 7.87 -3.48
CA VAL A 381 21.69 7.68 -4.72
C VAL A 381 22.71 6.56 -4.60
N ARG A 382 22.87 5.78 -5.67
CA ARG A 382 23.92 4.76 -5.78
C ARG A 382 25.17 5.35 -6.43
N GLU A 383 26.28 5.30 -5.71
CA GLU A 383 27.59 5.72 -6.20
C GLU A 383 28.42 4.53 -6.70
N GLY A 384 28.82 4.60 -7.98
CA GLY A 384 29.72 3.64 -8.62
C GLY A 384 29.05 2.33 -9.08
N GLN A 385 29.61 1.71 -10.12
CA GLN A 385 28.96 0.59 -10.82
C GLN A 385 29.19 -0.80 -10.19
N GLU A 386 30.38 -1.08 -9.62
CA GLU A 386 30.76 -2.44 -9.22
C GLU A 386 30.42 -2.81 -7.77
N GLU A 387 30.72 -1.96 -6.77
CA GLU A 387 30.34 -2.20 -5.37
C GLU A 387 29.14 -1.35 -4.92
N GLY A 388 28.87 -0.23 -5.60
CA GLY A 388 27.67 0.59 -5.45
C GLY A 388 27.30 0.94 -4.01
N ARG A 389 27.97 1.95 -3.43
CA ARG A 389 27.57 2.46 -2.11
C ARG A 389 26.35 3.37 -2.27
N TYR A 390 25.40 3.29 -1.36
CA TYR A 390 24.26 4.19 -1.33
C TYR A 390 24.54 5.31 -0.32
N ASN A 391 24.12 6.51 -0.67
CA ASN A 391 24.15 7.67 0.21
C ASN A 391 22.81 8.40 0.14
N LEU A 392 22.33 8.90 1.29
CA LEU A 392 21.21 9.83 1.32
C LEU A 392 21.64 11.10 0.59
N TRP A 393 20.96 11.43 -0.51
CA TRP A 393 21.23 12.61 -1.32
C TRP A 393 20.44 13.81 -0.81
N CYS A 394 19.13 13.64 -0.62
CA CYS A 394 18.30 14.61 0.07
C CYS A 394 17.10 13.92 0.76
N ASN A 395 16.49 14.62 1.70
CA ASN A 395 15.17 14.30 2.24
C ASN A 395 14.38 15.59 2.40
N GLY A 396 13.07 15.47 2.55
CA GLY A 396 12.19 16.62 2.71
C GLY A 396 10.73 16.22 2.79
N THR A 397 9.87 17.20 2.64
CA THR A 397 8.43 17.02 2.53
C THR A 397 7.99 17.55 1.18
N PHE A 398 7.32 16.74 0.38
CA PHE A 398 6.72 17.19 -0.86
C PHE A 398 5.62 18.23 -0.57
N PRO A 399 5.61 19.37 -1.27
CA PRO A 399 4.68 20.46 -1.01
C PRO A 399 3.24 20.00 -1.04
N ASP A 400 2.47 20.56 -0.11
CA ASP A 400 1.03 20.43 -0.11
C ASP A 400 0.44 21.77 -0.54
N TYR A 401 -0.42 21.73 -1.55
CA TYR A 401 -1.16 22.91 -1.98
C TYR A 401 -2.64 22.61 -1.80
N LEU A 402 -3.16 23.04 -0.65
CA LEU A 402 -4.59 23.05 -0.37
C LEU A 402 -4.99 24.49 -0.07
N GLU A 403 -5.91 25.04 -0.85
CA GLU A 403 -6.60 26.26 -0.45
C GLU A 403 -7.19 26.04 0.95
N GLN A 404 -7.01 27.01 1.85
CA GLN A 404 -7.22 26.88 3.31
C GLN A 404 -8.60 26.36 3.76
N ASP A 405 -9.58 26.24 2.86
CA ASP A 405 -10.93 25.76 3.12
C ASP A 405 -11.22 24.34 2.56
N ARG A 406 -10.28 23.71 1.84
CA ARG A 406 -10.44 22.34 1.31
C ARG A 406 -10.00 21.29 2.33
N LYS A 407 -10.99 20.63 2.96
CA LYS A 407 -10.77 19.34 3.61
C LYS A 407 -10.83 18.23 2.55
N VAL A 408 -9.68 17.79 2.05
CA VAL A 408 -9.63 16.51 1.34
C VAL A 408 -9.86 15.41 2.38
N VAL A 409 -10.89 14.60 2.17
CA VAL A 409 -11.08 13.34 2.91
C VAL A 409 -10.25 12.29 2.18
N GLY A 410 -9.22 11.75 2.84
CA GLY A 410 -8.36 10.70 2.28
C GLY A 410 -6.87 11.06 2.22
N GLU A 411 -6.08 10.07 1.78
CA GLU A 411 -4.62 10.16 1.69
C GLU A 411 -4.16 11.18 0.64
N LYS A 412 -2.90 11.65 0.72
CA LYS A 412 -2.31 12.52 -0.30
C LYS A 412 -1.82 11.68 -1.51
N PRO A 413 -1.84 12.18 -2.76
CA PRO A 413 -1.38 11.41 -3.91
C PRO A 413 0.12 11.08 -3.89
N PHE A 414 0.97 12.08 -3.59
CA PHE A 414 2.43 11.97 -3.74
C PHE A 414 3.05 10.68 -3.16
N PRO A 415 2.73 10.25 -1.93
CA PRO A 415 3.34 9.08 -1.35
C PRO A 415 3.10 7.77 -2.11
N GLY A 416 2.00 7.65 -2.86
CA GLY A 416 1.65 6.43 -3.62
C GLY A 416 1.66 6.59 -5.14
N GLU A 417 1.45 7.81 -5.64
CA GLU A 417 1.48 8.15 -7.07
C GLU A 417 2.31 9.40 -7.31
N ASN A 418 3.53 9.19 -7.78
CA ASN A 418 4.46 10.26 -8.09
C ASN A 418 5.26 9.99 -9.36
N GLY A 419 5.71 11.09 -9.97
CA GLY A 419 6.80 11.10 -10.92
C GLY A 419 8.10 11.48 -10.21
N CYS A 420 9.19 10.80 -10.56
CA CYS A 420 10.51 11.04 -10.00
C CYS A 420 11.54 11.00 -11.15
N VAL A 421 12.38 12.03 -11.27
CA VAL A 421 13.49 12.10 -12.23
C VAL A 421 14.71 12.69 -11.52
N PHE A 422 15.88 12.10 -11.75
CA PHE A 422 17.14 12.59 -11.24
C PHE A 422 18.18 12.67 -12.36
N ASP A 423 18.76 13.85 -12.57
CA ASP A 423 19.76 14.09 -13.62
C ASP A 423 21.22 14.14 -13.11
N GLY A 424 21.43 13.87 -11.82
CA GLY A 424 22.73 13.96 -11.17
C GLY A 424 22.98 15.29 -10.44
N GLU A 425 22.21 16.34 -10.73
CA GLU A 425 22.33 17.65 -10.08
C GLU A 425 21.03 18.08 -9.37
N ARG A 426 19.88 17.68 -9.92
CA ARG A 426 18.56 17.98 -9.35
C ARG A 426 17.67 16.75 -9.32
N LEU A 427 16.87 16.67 -8.27
CA LEU A 427 15.75 15.73 -8.15
C LEU A 427 14.47 16.50 -8.48
N VAL A 428 13.69 15.97 -9.39
CA VAL A 428 12.37 16.49 -9.74
C VAL A 428 11.33 15.50 -9.30
N LEU A 429 10.39 15.97 -8.49
CA LEU A 429 9.26 15.20 -8.00
C LEU A 429 7.98 15.83 -8.53
N ALA A 430 7.01 15.00 -8.90
CA ALA A 430 5.70 15.46 -9.31
C ALA A 430 4.60 14.56 -8.75
N ALA A 431 3.45 15.15 -8.42
CA ALA A 431 2.25 14.43 -8.03
C ALA A 431 1.02 15.25 -8.43
N PHE A 432 -0.15 14.61 -8.54
CA PHE A 432 -1.39 15.36 -8.66
C PHE A 432 -1.65 16.17 -7.37
N GLU A 433 -2.28 17.33 -7.53
CA GLU A 433 -2.70 18.21 -6.43
C GLU A 433 -3.62 17.46 -5.43
N ASP A 434 -4.57 16.71 -5.98
CA ASP A 434 -5.43 15.78 -5.25
C ASP A 434 -5.84 14.63 -6.19
N TRP A 435 -6.44 13.59 -5.64
CA TRP A 435 -6.82 12.40 -6.41
C TRP A 435 -7.89 12.62 -7.47
N MET A 436 -8.67 13.70 -7.39
CA MET A 436 -9.75 14.06 -8.33
C MET A 436 -9.32 15.13 -9.35
N SER A 437 -8.13 15.70 -9.16
CA SER A 437 -7.58 16.77 -9.96
C SER A 437 -6.56 16.22 -10.94
N VAL A 438 -6.58 16.76 -12.16
CA VAL A 438 -5.52 16.54 -13.15
C VAL A 438 -4.48 17.67 -13.12
N ASN A 439 -4.59 18.59 -12.15
CA ASN A 439 -3.55 19.56 -11.87
C ASN A 439 -2.36 18.85 -11.22
N ALA A 440 -1.15 19.21 -11.62
CA ALA A 440 0.07 18.59 -11.10
C ALA A 440 0.93 19.60 -10.33
N LEU A 441 1.39 19.21 -9.15
CA LEU A 441 2.47 19.87 -8.45
C LEU A 441 3.80 19.31 -8.95
N VAL A 442 4.76 20.20 -9.21
CA VAL A 442 6.15 19.83 -9.51
C VAL A 442 7.07 20.58 -8.56
N ALA A 443 7.88 19.82 -7.83
CA ALA A 443 8.89 20.33 -6.92
C ALA A 443 10.29 19.89 -7.38
N VAL A 444 11.25 20.83 -7.31
CA VAL A 444 12.64 20.59 -7.70
C VAL A 444 13.53 20.81 -6.49
N TYR A 445 14.39 19.82 -6.23
CA TYR A 445 15.29 19.78 -5.11
C TYR A 445 16.74 19.75 -5.57
N ARG A 446 17.60 20.34 -4.74
CA ARG A 446 19.04 20.05 -4.67
C ARG A 446 19.34 19.36 -3.35
N GLU A 447 20.60 19.00 -3.12
CA GLU A 447 21.06 18.45 -1.83
C GLU A 447 20.70 19.37 -0.65
N GLU A 448 20.69 20.69 -0.86
CA GLU A 448 20.39 21.67 0.20
C GLU A 448 18.89 21.83 0.47
N GLY A 449 18.01 21.28 -0.37
CA GLY A 449 16.55 21.36 -0.22
C GLY A 449 15.82 21.82 -1.48
N GLU A 450 14.55 22.21 -1.31
CA GLU A 450 13.70 22.70 -2.39
C GLU A 450 14.23 24.02 -2.97
N ILE A 451 14.31 24.09 -4.30
CA ILE A 451 14.69 25.30 -5.04
C ILE A 451 13.56 25.85 -5.92
N TYR A 452 12.49 25.08 -6.12
CA TYR A 452 11.30 25.48 -6.87
C TYR A 452 10.12 24.57 -6.56
N CYS A 453 8.93 25.17 -6.46
CA CYS A 453 7.65 24.48 -6.49
C CYS A 453 6.66 25.25 -7.38
N GLY A 454 5.97 24.54 -8.27
CA GLY A 454 4.91 25.12 -9.09
C GLY A 454 3.74 24.18 -9.29
N LEU A 455 2.56 24.77 -9.39
CA LEU A 455 1.31 24.11 -9.73
C LEU A 455 1.00 24.31 -11.21
N TYR A 456 0.74 23.22 -11.92
CA TYR A 456 0.39 23.20 -13.33
C TYR A 456 -1.08 22.87 -13.46
N ARG A 457 -1.89 23.90 -13.70
CA ARG A 457 -3.33 23.78 -13.80
C ARG A 457 -3.71 23.35 -15.20
N HIS A 458 -4.48 22.28 -15.27
CA HIS A 458 -4.95 21.72 -16.52
C HIS A 458 -6.34 22.30 -16.82
N SER A 459 -6.54 22.89 -18.00
CA SER A 459 -7.83 23.53 -18.36
C SER A 459 -9.03 22.58 -18.41
N GLY A 460 -8.77 21.28 -18.44
CA GLY A 460 -9.78 20.24 -18.34
C GLY A 460 -10.31 19.99 -16.92
N THR A 461 -9.65 20.50 -15.88
CA THR A 461 -10.15 20.45 -14.50
C THR A 461 -11.38 21.36 -14.41
N ALA A 462 -12.53 20.81 -14.02
CA ALA A 462 -13.77 21.59 -13.93
C ALA A 462 -13.66 22.66 -12.82
N ASP A 463 -14.15 23.87 -13.09
CA ASP A 463 -14.34 24.90 -12.05
C ASP A 463 -15.38 24.40 -11.04
N GLU A 464 -15.00 24.35 -9.77
CA GLU A 464 -15.77 23.77 -8.66
C GLU A 464 -16.83 24.72 -8.11
N ASP A 465 -17.83 25.07 -8.93
CA ASP A 465 -19.07 25.62 -8.35
C ASP A 465 -19.90 24.50 -7.71
N GLU A 466 -19.72 24.38 -6.39
CA GLU A 466 -20.58 23.84 -5.33
C GLU A 466 -21.37 22.52 -5.55
N SER A 467 -21.08 21.55 -4.68
CA SER A 467 -22.01 20.62 -4.00
C SER A 467 -22.25 19.19 -4.49
N ASP A 468 -21.74 18.75 -5.66
CA ASP A 468 -21.94 17.37 -6.11
C ASP A 468 -20.69 16.49 -5.95
N LEU A 469 -20.30 16.23 -4.70
CA LEU A 469 -19.30 15.20 -4.32
C LEU A 469 -19.68 13.76 -4.76
N TYR A 470 -20.82 13.58 -5.41
CA TYR A 470 -21.40 12.28 -5.77
C TYR A 470 -21.45 11.99 -7.27
N LEU A 471 -21.00 12.90 -8.15
CA LEU A 471 -21.08 12.70 -9.60
C LEU A 471 -19.67 12.61 -10.21
N TYR A 472 -19.08 11.42 -10.14
CA TYR A 472 -17.85 11.03 -10.85
C TYR A 472 -17.98 11.07 -12.38
N GLU A 473 -19.21 11.19 -12.90
CA GLU A 473 -19.56 10.87 -14.28
C GLU A 473 -19.36 12.03 -15.28
N ASN A 474 -18.98 13.25 -14.83
CA ASN A 474 -18.95 14.44 -15.71
C ASN A 474 -17.68 15.29 -15.58
N ARG A 475 -16.50 14.66 -15.43
CA ARG A 475 -15.22 15.39 -15.44
C ARG A 475 -14.08 14.56 -16.01
N ILE A 476 -13.01 15.28 -16.33
CA ILE A 476 -11.70 14.78 -16.74
C ILE A 476 -10.97 14.29 -15.49
N LEU A 477 -10.62 13.01 -15.46
CA LEU A 477 -9.95 12.36 -14.32
C LEU A 477 -8.63 11.71 -14.76
N PRO A 478 -7.66 11.48 -13.85
CA PRO A 478 -6.51 10.61 -14.11
C PRO A 478 -6.95 9.20 -14.51
N GLN A 479 -6.26 8.58 -15.48
CA GLN A 479 -6.50 7.18 -15.83
C GLN A 479 -6.29 6.29 -14.61
N GLY A 480 -7.15 5.28 -14.43
CA GLY A 480 -7.13 4.42 -13.24
C GLY A 480 -8.07 4.84 -12.13
N GLN A 481 -8.63 6.05 -12.18
CA GLN A 481 -9.58 6.53 -11.21
C GLN A 481 -11.03 6.17 -11.61
N ALA A 482 -11.42 4.90 -11.38
CA ALA A 482 -12.75 4.41 -11.72
C ALA A 482 -13.67 4.13 -10.51
N ASN A 483 -13.16 4.05 -9.27
CA ASN A 483 -14.01 3.81 -8.10
C ASN A 483 -13.45 4.34 -6.76
N TRP A 484 -14.28 4.29 -5.74
CA TRP A 484 -14.01 4.70 -4.35
C TRP A 484 -12.91 3.88 -3.62
N ARG A 485 -12.60 2.64 -4.03
CA ARG A 485 -11.49 1.84 -3.45
C ARG A 485 -10.12 2.48 -3.67
N TYR A 486 -9.99 3.27 -4.73
CA TYR A 486 -8.78 4.06 -5.01
C TYR A 486 -8.34 4.91 -3.80
N PHE A 487 -9.29 5.39 -2.98
CA PHE A 487 -9.04 6.24 -1.81
C PHE A 487 -8.69 5.48 -0.53
N TRP A 488 -9.05 4.20 -0.43
CA TRP A 488 -8.98 3.44 0.83
C TRP A 488 -7.87 2.40 0.85
N ASP A 489 -7.51 1.87 -0.31
CA ASP A 489 -6.62 0.71 -0.36
C ASP A 489 -5.12 1.10 -0.41
N GLY A 490 -4.77 2.39 -0.32
CA GLY A 490 -3.37 2.87 -0.24
C GLY A 490 -2.46 2.26 -1.32
N LEU A 491 -3.02 2.09 -2.52
CA LEU A 491 -2.59 1.06 -3.49
C LEU A 491 -1.25 1.41 -4.16
N THR A 492 -0.18 0.75 -3.72
CA THR A 492 1.19 0.87 -4.28
C THR A 492 1.45 -0.04 -5.48
N GLY A 493 0.41 -0.57 -6.10
CA GLY A 493 0.48 -1.50 -7.24
C GLY A 493 0.49 -0.79 -8.60
N GLU A 494 1.13 -1.40 -9.59
CA GLU A 494 1.10 -0.92 -10.97
C GLU A 494 -0.31 -0.99 -11.55
N LEU A 495 -0.71 0.07 -12.24
CA LEU A 495 -2.01 0.22 -12.89
C LEU A 495 -1.94 -0.34 -14.32
N TYR A 496 -2.91 -1.14 -14.70
CA TYR A 496 -3.03 -1.74 -16.02
C TYR A 496 -4.41 -1.48 -16.59
N ARG A 497 -4.47 -1.34 -17.91
CA ARG A 497 -5.75 -1.42 -18.62
C ARG A 497 -6.22 -2.88 -18.67
N GLU A 498 -7.50 -3.13 -18.41
CA GLU A 498 -8.07 -4.48 -18.48
C GLU A 498 -7.81 -5.10 -19.87
N GLY A 499 -7.22 -6.30 -19.89
CA GLY A 499 -6.80 -6.99 -21.12
C GLY A 499 -5.48 -6.50 -21.74
N SER A 500 -4.71 -5.66 -21.04
CA SER A 500 -3.39 -5.19 -21.44
C SER A 500 -2.33 -5.53 -20.39
N ASP A 501 -1.16 -5.98 -20.85
CA ASP A 501 0.01 -6.22 -19.99
C ASP A 501 0.92 -4.98 -19.89
N THR A 502 0.52 -3.85 -20.46
CA THR A 502 1.27 -2.59 -20.38
C THR A 502 0.77 -1.74 -19.23
N PRO A 503 1.65 -1.35 -18.28
CA PRO A 503 1.26 -0.49 -17.18
C PRO A 503 0.97 0.93 -17.69
N VAL A 504 -0.05 1.55 -17.11
CA VAL A 504 -0.45 2.93 -17.33
C VAL A 504 0.06 3.75 -16.15
N ARG A 505 0.80 4.83 -16.42
CA ARG A 505 1.16 5.81 -15.40
C ARG A 505 0.30 7.05 -15.60
N PRO A 506 -0.61 7.36 -14.66
CA PRO A 506 -1.49 8.53 -14.79
C PRO A 506 -0.70 9.84 -14.83
N LEU A 507 0.43 9.87 -14.12
CA LEU A 507 1.41 10.96 -14.13
C LEU A 507 2.81 10.40 -14.39
N LYS A 508 3.54 11.04 -15.29
CA LYS A 508 4.95 10.77 -15.54
C LYS A 508 5.70 12.08 -15.80
N ILE A 509 6.98 12.09 -15.44
CA ILE A 509 7.92 13.15 -15.78
C ILE A 509 9.15 12.54 -16.46
N SER A 510 9.80 13.30 -17.35
CA SER A 510 11.04 12.92 -18.03
C SER A 510 11.91 14.11 -18.39
#